data_AF-A0A2U3GT75-F1
#
_entry.id   AF-A0A2U3GT75-F1
#
_cell.length_a   1.000
_cell.length_b   1.000
_cell.length_c   1.000
_cell.angle_alpha   90.00
_cell.angle_beta   90.00
_cell.angle_gamma   90.00
#
_symmetry.space_group_name_H-M   'P 1'
#
loop_
_entity.id
_entity.type
_entity.pdbx_description
1 polymer ?
#
loop_
_entity_poly.entity_id
_entity_poly.type
_entity_poly.pdbx_seq_one_letter_code
_entity_poly.pdbx_strand_id
1 'polypeptide(L)'
;MPSPIAFYSKLFGTEPAKRRDGYANFAVTEPPLKLVLIEGEADEDTRLDHLGVEVASTEDVTAATTRLKEAGLATFEENDTSCCYALQDKVWVTGPGKEPWEVYVVKADADTLEKANTGA
;
A
#
# COMPACT_ATOMS: atom_id res chain seq x y z
N MET A 1 -7.97 4.96 24.13
CA MET A 1 -8.51 3.98 23.16
C MET A 1 -7.49 2.85 23.01
N PRO A 2 -7.87 1.58 22.80
CA PRO A 2 -6.89 0.55 22.49
C PRO A 2 -6.13 0.94 21.21
N SER A 3 -4.81 0.74 21.19
CA SER A 3 -3.98 1.00 20.00
C SER A 3 -4.58 0.26 18.79
N PRO A 4 -4.61 0.87 17.58
CA PRO A 4 -5.06 0.22 16.35
C PRO A 4 -4.42 -1.16 16.15
N ILE A 5 -3.13 -1.30 16.49
CA ILE A 5 -2.41 -2.57 16.44
C ILE A 5 -3.09 -3.64 17.30
N ALA A 6 -3.49 -3.32 18.54
CA ALA A 6 -4.14 -4.26 19.43
C ALA A 6 -5.53 -4.67 18.94
N PHE A 7 -6.25 -3.76 18.27
CA PHE A 7 -7.52 -4.06 17.64
C PHE A 7 -7.36 -5.05 16.47
N TYR A 8 -6.50 -4.73 15.51
CA TYR A 8 -6.32 -5.57 14.31
C TYR A 8 -5.66 -6.91 14.62
N SER A 9 -4.81 -6.97 15.65
CA SER A 9 -4.23 -8.25 16.09
C SER A 9 -5.30 -9.21 16.62
N LYS A 10 -6.32 -8.69 17.30
CA LYS A 10 -7.48 -9.49 17.73
C LYS A 10 -8.40 -9.83 16.57
N LEU A 11 -8.63 -8.88 15.66
CA LEU A 11 -9.52 -9.07 14.52
C LEU A 11 -9.03 -10.19 13.58
N PHE A 12 -7.73 -10.20 13.26
CA PHE A 12 -7.14 -11.18 12.35
C PHE A 12 -6.48 -12.36 13.05
N GLY A 13 -6.40 -12.34 14.38
CA GLY A 13 -5.76 -13.40 15.16
C GLY A 13 -4.25 -13.55 14.90
N THR A 14 -3.59 -12.48 14.43
CA THR A 14 -2.14 -12.47 14.13
C THR A 14 -1.52 -11.13 14.50
N GLU A 15 -0.25 -11.13 14.87
CA GLU A 15 0.52 -9.89 15.10
C GLU A 15 0.91 -9.21 13.77
N PRO A 16 1.27 -7.91 13.79
CA PRO A 16 1.83 -7.23 12.62
C PRO A 16 3.10 -7.92 12.12
N ALA A 17 3.22 -8.04 10.80
CA ALA A 17 4.42 -8.55 10.15
C ALA A 17 5.58 -7.54 10.20
N LYS A 18 5.28 -6.24 10.21
CA LYS A 18 6.27 -5.16 10.34
C LYS A 18 5.73 -4.04 11.24
N ARG A 19 6.62 -3.47 12.06
CA ARG A 19 6.39 -2.26 12.86
C ARG A 19 7.57 -1.30 12.73
N ARG A 20 7.27 -0.01 12.60
CA ARG A 20 8.20 1.13 12.59
C ARG A 20 7.49 2.31 13.27
N ASP A 21 8.24 3.38 13.52
CA ASP A 21 7.62 4.61 14.04
C ASP A 21 6.60 5.15 13.02
N GLY A 22 5.38 5.44 13.47
CA GLY A 22 4.26 5.84 12.62
C GLY A 22 3.75 4.80 11.60
N TYR A 23 4.19 3.55 11.64
CA TYR A 23 3.84 2.55 10.63
C TYR A 23 3.72 1.12 11.18
N ALA A 24 2.69 0.39 10.77
CA ALA A 24 2.62 -1.06 10.93
C ALA A 24 1.94 -1.72 9.73
N ASN A 25 2.29 -2.98 9.43
CA ASN A 25 1.51 -3.76 8.48
C ASN A 25 1.24 -5.19 8.99
N PHE A 26 0.13 -5.74 8.53
CA PHE A 26 -0.26 -7.14 8.72
C PHE A 26 -0.26 -7.83 7.36
N ALA A 27 0.30 -9.03 7.33
CA ALA A 27 0.17 -9.96 6.20
C ALA A 27 -0.74 -11.10 6.64
N VAL A 28 -2.05 -10.97 6.34
CA VAL A 28 -3.06 -11.95 6.71
C VAL A 28 -3.15 -12.98 5.58
N THR A 29 -3.00 -14.27 5.91
CA THR A 29 -3.05 -15.35 4.92
C THR A 29 -4.48 -15.72 4.55
N GLU A 30 -5.39 -15.77 5.52
CA GLU A 30 -6.79 -16.14 5.30
C GLU A 30 -7.73 -15.27 6.16
N PRO A 31 -8.55 -14.41 5.52
CA PRO A 31 -8.53 -14.08 4.10
C PRO A 31 -7.21 -13.39 3.67
N PRO A 32 -6.73 -13.60 2.42
CA PRO A 32 -5.54 -12.90 1.93
C PRO A 32 -5.72 -11.38 1.99
N LEU A 33 -4.93 -10.71 2.83
CA LEU A 33 -5.00 -9.26 2.99
C LEU A 33 -3.66 -8.70 3.45
N LYS A 34 -3.20 -7.68 2.74
CA LYS A 34 -2.18 -6.75 3.22
C LYS A 34 -2.88 -5.55 3.87
N LEU A 35 -2.82 -5.44 5.19
CA LEU A 35 -3.31 -4.25 5.90
C LEU A 35 -2.13 -3.38 6.31
N VAL A 36 -2.17 -2.10 5.93
CA VAL A 36 -1.18 -1.09 6.34
C VAL A 36 -1.85 -0.08 7.25
N LEU A 37 -1.20 0.23 8.36
CA LEU A 37 -1.57 1.28 9.31
C LEU A 37 -0.51 2.36 9.25
N ILE A 38 -0.95 3.58 8.97
CA ILE A 38 -0.13 4.79 8.94
C ILE A 38 -0.65 5.70 10.05
N GLU A 39 0.26 6.20 10.88
CA GLU A 39 -0.09 7.18 11.90
C GLU A 39 -0.50 8.49 11.23
N GLY A 40 -1.71 8.94 11.54
CA GLY A 40 -2.22 10.24 11.13
C GLY A 40 -1.89 11.32 12.16
N GLU A 41 -2.45 12.51 11.97
CA GLU A 41 -2.32 13.59 12.94
C GLU A 41 -3.13 13.30 14.21
N ALA A 42 -2.71 13.92 15.32
CA ALA A 42 -3.45 13.82 16.56
C ALA A 42 -4.89 14.34 16.39
N ASP A 43 -5.83 13.69 17.07
CA ASP A 43 -7.26 14.02 17.08
C ASP A 43 -7.99 13.86 15.73
N GLU A 44 -7.38 13.20 14.73
CA GLU A 44 -8.07 12.78 13.51
C GLU A 44 -8.67 11.38 13.64
N ASP A 45 -9.90 11.22 13.13
CA ASP A 45 -10.51 9.91 12.95
C ASP A 45 -9.76 9.10 11.88
N THR A 46 -9.78 7.77 12.03
CA THR A 46 -9.26 6.86 11.00
C THR A 46 -9.98 7.09 9.67
N ARG A 47 -9.21 7.23 8.60
CA ARG A 47 -9.70 7.38 7.22
C ARG A 47 -8.95 6.44 6.28
N LEU A 48 -9.50 6.26 5.08
CA LEU A 48 -8.82 5.56 4.00
C LEU A 48 -7.67 6.43 3.49
N ASP A 49 -6.46 5.86 3.47
CA ASP A 49 -5.29 6.48 2.84
C ASP A 49 -5.25 6.13 1.34
N HIS A 50 -5.11 4.84 1.02
CA HIS A 50 -5.24 4.30 -0.33
C HIS A 50 -5.64 2.82 -0.32
N LEU A 51 -5.95 2.29 -1.49
CA LEU A 51 -6.25 0.88 -1.73
C LEU A 51 -5.19 0.26 -2.63
N GLY A 52 -5.00 -1.05 -2.53
CA GLY A 52 -3.95 -1.74 -3.27
C GLY A 52 -4.28 -3.18 -3.62
N VAL A 53 -3.71 -3.64 -4.73
CA VAL A 53 -3.66 -5.05 -5.13
C VAL A 53 -2.19 -5.47 -5.20
N GLU A 54 -1.75 -6.24 -4.21
CA GLU A 54 -0.42 -6.85 -4.21
C GLU A 54 -0.40 -8.04 -5.17
N VAL A 55 0.50 -8.02 -6.15
CA VAL A 55 0.70 -9.07 -7.16
C VAL A 55 2.03 -9.78 -6.96
N ALA A 56 2.21 -10.92 -7.63
CA ALA A 56 3.35 -11.80 -7.37
C ALA A 56 4.65 -11.35 -8.05
N SER A 57 4.57 -10.53 -9.11
CA SER A 57 5.72 -10.21 -9.94
C SER A 57 5.64 -8.81 -10.59
N THR A 58 6.79 -8.30 -11.04
CA THR A 58 6.88 -7.06 -11.83
C THR A 58 6.17 -7.22 -13.18
N GLU A 59 6.19 -8.42 -13.75
CA GLU A 59 5.47 -8.75 -14.97
C GLU A 59 3.95 -8.59 -14.78
N ASP A 60 3.42 -8.98 -13.62
CA ASP A 60 2.00 -8.79 -13.29
C ASP A 60 1.64 -7.31 -13.15
N VAL A 61 2.52 -6.48 -12.56
CA VAL A 61 2.34 -5.02 -12.51
C VAL A 61 2.32 -4.45 -13.93
N THR A 62 3.27 -4.86 -14.78
CA THR A 62 3.36 -4.40 -16.18
C THR A 62 2.11 -4.80 -16.99
N ALA A 63 1.61 -6.00 -16.78
CA ALA A 63 0.37 -6.48 -17.40
C ALA A 63 -0.85 -5.67 -16.92
N ALA A 64 -0.92 -5.35 -15.62
CA ALA A 64 -1.95 -4.50 -15.07
C ALA A 64 -1.89 -3.08 -15.65
N THR A 65 -0.71 -2.47 -15.74
CA THR A 65 -0.48 -1.16 -16.36
C THR A 65 -1.02 -1.12 -17.79
N THR A 66 -0.61 -2.08 -18.62
CA THR A 66 -1.05 -2.17 -20.01
C THR A 66 -2.57 -2.24 -20.10
N ARG A 67 -3.19 -3.15 -19.35
CA ARG A 67 -4.65 -3.32 -19.31
C ARG A 67 -5.38 -2.05 -18.86
N LEU A 68 -4.87 -1.35 -17.85
CA LEU A 68 -5.49 -0.13 -17.33
C LEU A 68 -5.41 1.03 -18.33
N LYS A 69 -4.27 1.19 -19.02
CA LYS A 69 -4.11 2.17 -20.10
C LYS A 69 -5.02 1.88 -21.29
N GLU A 70 -5.11 0.62 -21.71
CA GLU A 70 -5.99 0.19 -22.79
C GLU A 70 -7.48 0.42 -22.45
N ALA A 71 -7.83 0.32 -21.18
CA ALA A 71 -9.17 0.67 -20.68
C ALA A 71 -9.43 2.18 -20.59
N GLY A 72 -8.46 3.04 -20.95
CA GLY A 72 -8.59 4.50 -20.93
C GLY A 72 -8.46 5.14 -19.55
N LEU A 73 -7.92 4.41 -18.55
CA LEU A 73 -7.66 4.97 -17.23
C LEU A 73 -6.36 5.76 -17.24
N ALA A 74 -6.36 6.91 -16.54
CA ALA A 74 -5.15 7.67 -16.30
C ALA A 74 -4.27 6.90 -15.31
N THR A 75 -3.13 6.37 -15.80
CA THR A 75 -2.17 5.62 -15.00
C THR A 75 -0.95 6.46 -14.68
N PHE A 76 -0.43 6.34 -13.47
CA PHE A 76 0.87 6.87 -13.07
C PHE A 76 1.77 5.72 -12.59
N GLU A 77 2.89 5.50 -13.28
CA GLU A 77 3.81 4.40 -12.99
C GLU A 77 4.97 4.88 -12.11
N GLU A 78 5.28 4.11 -11.08
CA GLU A 78 6.46 4.27 -10.24
C GLU A 78 7.23 2.95 -10.28
N ASN A 79 8.34 2.94 -11.04
CA ASN A 79 9.25 1.81 -11.12
C ASN A 79 10.44 2.06 -10.20
N ASP A 80 10.95 1.02 -9.55
CA ASP A 80 12.13 1.09 -8.66
C ASP A 80 12.03 2.18 -7.57
N THR A 81 10.82 2.45 -7.07
CA THR A 81 10.61 3.50 -6.08
C THR A 81 10.61 2.92 -4.67
N SER A 82 11.45 3.46 -3.79
CA SER A 82 11.57 3.07 -2.37
C SER A 82 10.43 3.68 -1.53
N CYS A 83 9.17 3.43 -1.89
CA CYS A 83 8.05 3.95 -1.11
C CYS A 83 7.76 3.01 0.09
N CYS A 84 7.79 3.55 1.30
CA CYS A 84 7.44 2.84 2.55
C CYS A 84 8.25 1.58 2.86
N TYR A 85 9.59 1.66 2.91
CA TYR A 85 10.43 0.56 3.40
C TYR A 85 10.33 -0.71 2.55
N ALA A 86 10.06 -0.57 1.25
CA ALA A 86 10.12 -1.64 0.27
C ALA A 86 10.55 -1.10 -1.10
N LEU A 87 11.34 -1.89 -1.84
CA LEU A 87 11.56 -1.65 -3.27
C LEU A 87 10.35 -2.23 -4.01
N GLN A 88 9.63 -1.37 -4.74
CA GLN A 88 8.39 -1.76 -5.41
C GLN A 88 8.36 -1.27 -6.86
N ASP A 89 7.70 -2.05 -7.71
CA ASP A 89 7.13 -1.54 -8.94
C ASP A 89 5.64 -1.39 -8.71
N LYS A 90 5.07 -0.27 -9.15
CA LYS A 90 3.64 -0.01 -9.00
C LYS A 90 3.07 0.86 -10.10
N VAL A 91 1.77 0.69 -10.31
CA VAL A 91 0.95 1.58 -11.13
C VAL A 91 -0.23 2.08 -10.31
N TRP A 92 -0.42 3.40 -10.34
CA TRP A 92 -1.50 4.10 -9.68
C TRP A 92 -2.62 4.45 -10.65
N VAL A 93 -3.86 4.36 -10.17
CA VAL A 93 -5.06 4.95 -10.78
C VAL A 93 -5.91 5.61 -9.71
N THR A 94 -6.78 6.54 -10.10
CA THR A 94 -7.72 7.18 -9.19
C THR A 94 -9.14 6.75 -9.53
N GLY A 95 -9.87 6.26 -8.54
CA GLY A 95 -11.26 5.90 -8.70
C GLY A 95 -12.18 7.12 -8.80
N PRO A 96 -13.45 6.93 -9.18
CA PRO A 96 -14.41 8.02 -9.37
C PRO A 96 -14.72 8.78 -8.06
N GLY A 97 -14.51 8.15 -6.90
CA GLY A 97 -14.65 8.78 -5.57
C GLY A 97 -13.40 9.52 -5.11
N LYS A 98 -12.39 9.67 -5.98
CA LYS A 98 -11.05 10.23 -5.71
C LYS A 98 -10.15 9.34 -4.85
N GLU A 99 -10.55 8.10 -4.59
CA GLU A 99 -9.73 7.15 -3.86
C GLU A 99 -8.57 6.65 -4.73
N PRO A 100 -7.32 6.73 -4.24
CA PRO A 100 -6.17 6.20 -4.97
C PRO A 100 -6.09 4.68 -4.85
N TRP A 101 -5.72 4.05 -5.96
CA TRP A 101 -5.51 2.61 -6.09
C TRP A 101 -4.13 2.33 -6.67
N GLU A 102 -3.40 1.39 -6.07
CA GLU A 102 -2.17 0.84 -6.63
C GLU A 102 -2.31 -0.64 -7.02
N VAL A 103 -1.62 -1.05 -8.08
CA VAL A 103 -1.25 -2.45 -8.31
C VAL A 103 0.26 -2.53 -8.19
N TYR A 104 0.76 -3.36 -7.29
CA TYR A 104 2.17 -3.33 -6.91
C TYR A 104 2.74 -4.71 -6.57
N VAL A 105 4.06 -4.82 -6.64
CA VAL A 105 4.82 -5.96 -6.12
C VAL A 105 5.86 -5.49 -5.10
N VAL A 106 6.02 -6.23 -4.00
CA VAL A 106 7.13 -6.01 -3.06
C VAL A 106 8.33 -6.83 -3.52
N LYS A 107 9.40 -6.17 -3.99
CA LYS A 107 10.62 -6.82 -4.50
C LYS A 107 11.63 -7.10 -3.39
N ALA A 108 11.73 -6.20 -2.42
CA ALA A 108 12.60 -6.33 -1.25
C ALA A 108 12.12 -5.40 -0.13
N ASP A 109 12.46 -5.73 1.12
CA ASP A 109 12.37 -4.79 2.23
C ASP A 109 13.44 -3.68 2.06
N ALA A 110 13.06 -2.43 2.28
CA ALA A 110 13.98 -1.29 2.36
C ALA A 110 14.00 -0.75 3.80
N ASP A 111 15.14 -0.26 4.28
CA ASP A 111 15.30 0.21 5.66
C ASP A 111 14.97 1.70 5.86
N THR A 112 14.57 2.41 4.80
CA THR A 112 14.26 3.85 4.82
C THR A 112 12.90 4.20 4.17
N LEU A 113 12.21 5.21 4.72
CA LEU A 113 11.04 5.87 4.11
C LEU A 113 11.54 6.90 3.09
N GLU A 114 11.25 6.72 1.81
CA GLU A 114 11.29 7.83 0.85
C GLU A 114 9.85 8.22 0.51
N LYS A 115 9.52 9.51 0.69
CA LYS A 115 8.25 10.06 0.19
C LYS A 115 8.34 10.11 -1.32
N ALA A 116 7.37 9.51 -2.01
CA ALA A 116 7.16 9.75 -3.44
C ALA A 116 7.02 11.26 -3.65
N ASN A 117 8.03 11.87 -4.27
CA ASN A 117 8.07 13.30 -4.48
C ASN A 117 7.00 13.65 -5.51
N THR A 118 5.85 14.16 -5.06
CA THR A 118 4.80 14.64 -5.95
C THR A 118 5.33 15.89 -6.65
N GLY A 119 5.82 15.72 -7.88
CA GLY A 119 6.30 16.80 -8.72
C GLY A 119 5.18 17.80 -9.03
N ALA A 120 5.55 19.07 -8.96
CA ALA A 120 4.74 20.27 -9.23
C ALA A 120 4.16 20.35 -10.65
#